data_AF-A0A0P6XSX4-F1
#
_entry.id   AF-A0A0P6XSX4-F1
#
_cell.length_a   1.000
_cell.length_b   1.000
_cell.length_c   1.000
_cell.angle_alpha   90.00
_cell.angle_beta   90.00
_cell.angle_gamma   90.00
#
_symmetry.space_group_name_H-M   'P 1'
#
loop_
_entity.id
_entity.type
_entity.pdbx_description
1 polymer ?
#
loop_
_entity_poly.entity_id
_entity_poly.type
_entity_poly.pdbx_seq_one_letter_code
_entity_poly.pdbx_strand_id
1 'polypeptide(L)'
;MQYAIALYDPATNVQVARFDRHVTDAQLSTNGLTASVRLAPFTAKTLYAQSRILTAVVSRSDGKILRYRTVTLRLIDQGLAIECHNLIVALDDLEYDGWWSVTKLDGWLPVETASSTPERWEMRHDDGTISMSPRKNEQFSNAKGIGRQSLFIPANLNSTGFQVIQFDWRAKGPTNWLATFLAAERDYTSQTGVTTISSGNNVAQTGSMCFTFGARPLVSFAMYFNAAAALYIGETGDDYLKISNLRVATTFANMVNTTTSGAIAVGTAFVTVASTANISVGQRLTIESGGANSESVIVLAVNATQFQAAFTKTHVLGVTVRGIVVTDKEIVEDVVIKTLATNPNTGIKQSTARVSKSGRDCQEAAWSAKSGLSVVQELADCARFVTYVDDAQYFYYGLKEVGRTFALVDGAIELEKELGDATNQVRVAYKNASNQPIYTAFAENTSERYALGTVRQRTIASETTDATEAATLRSVALLDAAPTIRSSLTVRAVRNEYNVREPLDILARGDTITVGDFSGAINKRSYTLAETAVNLISGEVTVTPEAPIKQLDLWLAQG
;
A
#
# COMPACT_ATOMS: atom_id res chain seq x y z
N MET A 1 -21.73 31.28 15.11
CA MET A 1 -20.86 30.37 15.89
C MET A 1 -19.52 31.07 16.08
N GLN A 2 -18.94 31.10 17.27
CA GLN A 2 -17.61 31.70 17.47
C GLN A 2 -16.56 30.60 17.44
N TYR A 3 -15.80 30.55 16.35
CA TYR A 3 -14.56 29.78 16.28
C TYR A 3 -13.41 30.65 16.81
N ALA A 4 -12.55 30.07 17.63
CA ALA A 4 -11.32 30.68 18.08
C ALA A 4 -10.15 30.00 17.37
N ILE A 5 -9.31 30.78 16.69
CA ILE A 5 -8.08 30.27 16.05
C ILE A 5 -6.90 30.72 16.89
N ALA A 6 -6.04 29.79 17.25
CA ALA A 6 -4.80 30.06 17.97
C ALA A 6 -3.64 29.25 17.39
N LEU A 7 -2.43 29.77 17.51
CA LEU A 7 -1.19 29.08 17.14
C LEU A 7 -0.49 28.61 18.41
N TYR A 8 -0.02 27.37 18.39
CA TYR A 8 0.70 26.73 19.47
C TYR A 8 2.06 26.24 18.99
N ASP A 9 3.06 26.26 19.88
CA ASP A 9 4.31 25.53 19.68
C ASP A 9 4.03 24.04 19.97
N PRO A 10 4.20 23.13 18.99
CA PRO A 10 3.85 21.72 19.16
C PRO A 10 4.71 20.99 20.19
N ALA A 11 5.94 21.46 20.47
CA ALA A 11 6.86 20.82 21.40
C ALA A 11 6.51 21.15 22.86
N THR A 12 6.07 22.38 23.11
CA THR A 12 5.75 22.84 24.48
C THR A 12 4.25 22.89 24.76
N ASN A 13 3.42 22.78 23.71
CA ASN A 13 1.98 23.01 23.74
C ASN A 13 1.61 24.39 24.34
N VAL A 14 2.51 25.38 24.20
CA VAL A 14 2.29 26.75 24.66
C VAL A 14 1.66 27.56 23.53
N GLN A 15 0.60 28.31 23.86
CA GLN A 15 -0.05 29.22 22.92
C GLN A 15 0.88 30.39 22.59
N VAL A 16 1.22 30.53 21.30
CA VAL A 16 2.06 31.61 20.77
C VAL A 16 1.22 32.82 20.37
N ALA A 17 0.04 32.58 19.79
CA ALA A 17 -0.88 33.63 19.36
C ALA A 17 -2.34 33.17 19.40
N ARG A 18 -3.27 34.12 19.50
CA ARG A 18 -4.72 33.89 19.47
C ARG A 18 -5.42 35.00 18.68
N PHE A 19 -6.39 34.64 17.85
CA PHE A 19 -6.89 35.50 16.77
C PHE A 19 -8.40 35.83 16.83
N ASP A 20 -9.07 35.56 17.95
CA ASP A 20 -10.54 35.58 18.14
C ASP A 20 -11.34 36.77 17.55
N ARG A 21 -10.70 37.92 17.25
CA ARG A 21 -11.35 39.11 16.67
C ARG A 21 -10.66 39.68 15.44
N HIS A 22 -9.62 39.01 14.98
CA HIS A 22 -8.73 39.51 13.94
C HIS A 22 -8.82 38.72 12.64
N VAL A 23 -9.53 37.59 12.63
CA VAL A 23 -9.77 36.80 11.43
C VAL A 23 -10.72 37.56 10.51
N THR A 24 -10.26 37.83 9.29
CA THR A 24 -10.97 38.58 8.23
C THR A 24 -11.47 37.70 7.11
N ASP A 25 -10.85 36.54 6.93
CA ASP A 25 -11.29 35.46 6.07
C ASP A 25 -10.81 34.14 6.68
N ALA A 26 -11.64 33.10 6.69
CA ALA A 26 -11.20 31.78 7.13
C ALA A 26 -12.10 30.67 6.60
N GLN A 27 -11.46 29.65 6.04
CA GLN A 27 -12.08 28.42 5.57
C GLN A 27 -11.42 27.24 6.27
N LEU A 28 -12.24 26.46 6.97
CA LEU A 28 -11.84 25.29 7.72
C LEU A 28 -12.36 24.05 7.00
N SER A 29 -11.52 23.09 6.65
CA SER A 29 -11.98 21.80 6.12
C SER A 29 -11.41 20.62 6.90
N THR A 30 -11.85 19.41 6.54
CA THR A 30 -11.23 18.17 7.06
C THR A 30 -9.75 18.07 6.69
N ASN A 31 -9.38 18.66 5.54
CA ASN A 31 -8.03 18.58 4.98
C ASN A 31 -7.13 19.75 5.39
N GLY A 32 -7.69 20.88 5.84
CA GLY A 32 -6.88 22.03 6.20
C GLY A 32 -7.62 23.20 6.82
N LEU A 33 -6.89 24.30 7.00
CA LEU A 33 -7.40 25.59 7.42
C LEU A 33 -6.66 26.66 6.61
N THR A 34 -7.41 27.55 5.96
CA THR A 34 -6.89 28.82 5.45
C THR A 34 -7.49 29.95 6.26
N ALA A 35 -6.68 30.95 6.61
CA ALA A 35 -7.16 32.12 7.34
C ALA A 35 -6.32 33.37 7.05
N SER A 36 -6.97 34.52 6.91
CA SER A 36 -6.33 35.84 6.87
C SER A 36 -6.62 36.59 8.16
N VAL A 37 -5.56 37.01 8.86
CA VAL A 37 -5.65 37.64 10.18
C VAL A 37 -5.07 39.05 10.14
N ARG A 38 -5.86 40.04 10.58
CA ARG A 38 -5.42 41.44 10.71
C ARG A 38 -4.56 41.61 11.97
N LEU A 39 -3.30 41.95 11.82
CA LEU A 39 -2.34 42.08 12.91
C LEU A 39 -1.52 43.36 12.79
N ALA A 40 -1.04 43.87 13.92
CA ALA A 40 -0.04 44.93 13.90
C ALA A 40 1.23 44.44 13.15
N PRO A 41 1.87 45.27 12.30
CA PRO A 41 2.99 44.84 11.46
C PRO A 41 4.14 44.17 12.23
N PHE A 42 4.42 44.64 13.46
CA PHE A 42 5.44 44.04 14.32
C PHE A 42 5.06 42.61 14.74
N THR A 43 3.83 42.40 15.21
CA THR A 43 3.32 41.07 15.60
C THR A 43 3.31 40.10 14.43
N ALA A 44 2.84 40.54 13.25
CA ALA A 44 2.83 39.71 12.04
C ALA A 44 4.26 39.28 11.65
N LYS A 45 5.23 40.20 11.67
CA LYS A 45 6.64 39.90 11.40
C LYS A 45 7.24 38.93 12.43
N THR A 46 6.93 39.07 13.71
CA THR A 46 7.42 38.17 14.77
C THR A 46 6.88 36.75 14.61
N LEU A 47 5.62 36.58 14.20
CA LEU A 47 5.03 35.27 13.91
C LEU A 47 5.57 34.67 12.62
N TYR A 48 5.72 35.47 11.56
CA TYR A 48 6.30 35.04 10.29
C TYR A 48 7.77 34.62 10.43
N ALA A 49 8.54 35.32 11.29
CA ALA A 49 9.94 35.03 11.53
C ALA A 49 10.18 33.80 12.45
N GLN A 50 9.12 33.14 12.93
CA GLN A 50 9.28 31.89 13.69
C GLN A 50 9.92 30.83 12.80
N SER A 51 11.06 30.28 13.23
CA SER A 51 11.75 29.19 12.51
C SER A 51 11.13 27.82 12.76
N ARG A 52 10.12 27.73 13.64
CA ARG A 52 9.46 26.49 14.04
C ARG A 52 8.13 26.35 13.34
N ILE A 53 7.77 25.11 13.03
CA ILE A 53 6.43 24.76 12.58
C ILE A 53 5.47 24.92 13.76
N LEU A 54 4.40 25.68 13.54
CA LEU A 54 3.35 25.90 14.52
C LEU A 54 2.16 24.96 14.26
N THR A 55 1.38 24.70 15.31
CA THR A 55 0.09 24.02 15.20
C THR A 55 -1.02 25.05 15.31
N ALA A 56 -1.87 25.12 14.31
CA ALA A 56 -3.12 25.86 14.40
C ALA A 56 -4.16 25.02 15.15
N VAL A 57 -4.71 25.60 16.20
CA VAL A 57 -5.79 25.02 16.99
C VAL A 57 -7.05 25.84 16.75
N VAL A 58 -8.08 25.18 16.26
CA VAL A 58 -9.41 25.78 16.06
C VAL A 58 -10.32 25.23 17.14
N SER A 59 -10.73 26.10 18.06
CA SER A 59 -11.64 25.76 19.16
C SER A 59 -13.06 26.25 18.84
N ARG A 60 -14.03 25.35 19.00
CA ARG A 60 -15.45 25.64 18.89
C ARG A 60 -16.04 25.94 20.28
N SER A 61 -17.14 26.69 20.31
CA SER A 61 -17.84 27.03 21.55
C SER A 61 -18.45 25.83 22.29
N ASP A 62 -18.64 24.70 21.60
CA ASP A 62 -19.12 23.44 22.17
C ASP A 62 -17.99 22.58 22.77
N GLY A 63 -16.75 23.07 22.75
CA GLY A 63 -15.58 22.36 23.28
C GLY A 63 -14.87 21.46 22.26
N LYS A 64 -15.35 21.35 21.02
CA LYS A 64 -14.62 20.62 19.97
C LYS A 64 -13.34 21.38 19.60
N ILE A 65 -12.23 20.63 19.47
CA ILE A 65 -10.90 21.17 19.16
C ILE A 65 -10.37 20.46 17.93
N LEU A 66 -10.06 21.23 16.89
CA LEU A 66 -9.42 20.74 15.68
C LEU A 66 -7.97 21.24 15.65
N ARG A 67 -7.07 20.41 15.15
CA ARG A 67 -5.64 20.72 15.08
C ARG A 67 -5.12 20.52 13.67
N TYR A 68 -4.34 21.49 13.21
CA TYR A 68 -3.75 21.51 11.89
C TYR A 68 -2.28 21.92 12.00
N ARG A 69 -1.46 21.41 11.09
CA ARG A 69 -0.07 21.80 10.97
C ARG A 69 0.03 23.01 10.06
N THR A 70 0.71 24.07 10.50
CA THR A 70 0.99 25.22 9.65
C THR A 70 1.98 24.83 8.55
N VAL A 71 1.61 25.10 7.31
CA VAL A 71 2.41 24.83 6.11
C VAL A 71 2.95 26.13 5.53
N THR A 72 2.08 27.14 5.40
CA THR A 72 2.46 28.44 4.84
C THR A 72 2.06 29.55 5.80
N LEU A 73 3.01 30.46 6.08
CA LEU A 73 2.73 31.77 6.66
C LEU A 73 3.14 32.83 5.65
N ARG A 74 2.26 33.78 5.35
CA ARG A 74 2.53 34.86 4.39
C ARG A 74 2.18 36.20 5.00
N LEU A 75 3.11 37.15 4.97
CA LEU A 75 2.81 38.53 5.30
C LEU A 75 1.91 39.13 4.22
N ILE A 76 0.84 39.78 4.65
CA ILE A 76 -0.10 40.53 3.80
C ILE A 76 -0.19 41.97 4.34
N ASP A 77 -0.67 42.91 3.53
CA ASP A 77 -0.65 44.35 3.83
C ASP A 77 -1.18 44.72 5.23
N GLN A 78 -2.15 43.95 5.74
CA GLN A 78 -2.80 44.21 7.02
C GLN A 78 -2.57 43.11 8.07
N GLY A 79 -1.64 42.18 7.87
CA GLY A 79 -1.34 41.15 8.86
C GLY A 79 -0.71 39.89 8.29
N LEU A 80 -1.35 38.73 8.53
CA LEU A 80 -0.81 37.41 8.24
C LEU A 80 -1.86 36.51 7.59
N ALA A 81 -1.54 35.92 6.44
CA ALA A 81 -2.27 34.79 5.88
C ALA A 81 -1.62 33.48 6.35
N ILE A 82 -2.47 32.54 6.75
CA ILE A 82 -2.12 31.26 7.37
C ILE A 82 -2.74 30.16 6.52
N GLU A 83 -1.91 29.20 6.11
CA GLU A 83 -2.34 27.96 5.49
C GLU A 83 -1.86 26.80 6.34
N CYS A 84 -2.79 25.91 6.70
CA CYS A 84 -2.52 24.73 7.48
C CYS A 84 -3.15 23.51 6.83
N HIS A 85 -2.50 22.36 6.97
CA HIS A 85 -3.03 21.07 6.50
C HIS A 85 -3.32 20.15 7.70
N ASN A 86 -4.12 19.12 7.48
CA ASN A 86 -4.38 18.09 8.47
C ASN A 86 -3.07 17.47 8.98
N LEU A 87 -3.01 17.09 10.26
CA LEU A 87 -1.82 16.52 10.87
C LEU A 87 -1.30 15.27 10.14
N ILE A 88 -2.14 14.55 9.39
CA ILE A 88 -1.74 13.39 8.59
C ILE A 88 -0.62 13.70 7.58
N VAL A 89 -0.52 14.96 7.11
CA VAL A 89 0.56 15.41 6.19
C VAL A 89 1.94 15.30 6.85
N ALA A 90 2.02 15.16 8.17
CA ALA A 90 3.28 14.85 8.85
C ALA A 90 3.94 13.54 8.37
N LEU A 91 3.16 12.60 7.84
CA LEU A 91 3.69 11.38 7.25
C LEU A 91 4.44 11.62 5.93
N ASP A 92 4.34 12.80 5.32
CA ASP A 92 5.12 13.19 4.14
C ASP A 92 6.49 13.80 4.48
N ASP A 93 6.77 14.08 5.76
CA ASP A 93 8.03 14.70 6.16
C ASP A 93 9.25 13.81 5.94
N LEU A 94 9.03 12.50 5.86
CA LEU A 94 10.08 11.50 5.72
C LEU A 94 9.80 10.59 4.55
N GLU A 95 10.88 10.26 3.85
CA GLU A 95 10.91 9.09 2.99
C GLU A 95 10.84 7.82 3.83
N TYR A 96 10.15 6.84 3.29
CA TYR A 96 9.96 5.53 3.84
C TYR A 96 10.60 4.49 2.92
N ASP A 97 11.58 3.81 3.48
CA ASP A 97 12.13 2.58 2.93
C ASP A 97 11.61 1.41 3.76
N GLY A 98 10.98 0.45 3.09
CA GLY A 98 10.41 -0.73 3.73
C GLY A 98 10.33 -1.88 2.75
N TRP A 99 11.09 -2.94 3.04
CA TRP A 99 10.94 -4.24 2.40
C TRP A 99 10.31 -5.17 3.39
N TRP A 100 9.03 -5.49 3.21
CA TRP A 100 8.28 -6.37 4.09
C TRP A 100 8.09 -7.75 3.48
N SER A 101 7.76 -7.80 2.19
CA SER A 101 7.53 -9.04 1.47
C SER A 101 7.80 -8.86 -0.03
N VAL A 102 8.50 -9.83 -0.62
CA VAL A 102 8.82 -9.84 -2.05
C VAL A 102 8.52 -11.23 -2.63
N THR A 103 7.83 -11.23 -3.76
CA THR A 103 7.52 -12.40 -4.58
C THR A 103 8.15 -12.36 -5.96
N LYS A 104 8.57 -11.16 -6.41
CA LYS A 104 9.19 -10.96 -7.71
C LYS A 104 10.55 -11.64 -7.80
N LEU A 105 10.88 -12.07 -9.02
CA LEU A 105 12.11 -12.80 -9.33
C LEU A 105 13.21 -11.91 -9.92
N ASP A 106 12.87 -10.70 -10.38
CA ASP A 106 13.78 -9.74 -11.01
C ASP A 106 14.95 -9.31 -10.11
N GLY A 107 14.76 -9.35 -8.78
CA GLY A 107 15.81 -9.06 -7.80
C GLY A 107 16.81 -10.19 -7.55
N TRP A 108 16.60 -11.39 -8.11
CA TRP A 108 17.50 -12.53 -7.90
C TRP A 108 18.61 -12.53 -8.92
N LEU A 109 19.85 -12.34 -8.49
CA LEU A 109 20.98 -12.17 -9.40
C LEU A 109 21.98 -13.33 -9.28
N PRO A 110 22.63 -13.76 -10.37
CA PRO A 110 23.79 -14.62 -10.29
C PRO A 110 24.90 -13.93 -9.51
N VAL A 111 25.57 -14.66 -8.60
CA VAL A 111 26.64 -14.10 -7.77
C VAL A 111 27.95 -14.82 -8.01
N GLU A 112 28.99 -14.07 -8.35
CA GLU A 112 30.36 -14.58 -8.47
C GLU A 112 31.08 -14.44 -7.13
N THR A 113 31.70 -15.53 -6.66
CA THR A 113 32.51 -15.56 -5.44
C THR A 113 33.72 -16.46 -5.66
N ALA A 114 34.60 -16.61 -4.66
CA ALA A 114 35.74 -17.53 -4.76
C ALA A 114 35.33 -19.00 -5.04
N SER A 115 34.10 -19.39 -4.70
CA SER A 115 33.57 -20.74 -4.94
C SER A 115 32.44 -20.79 -5.98
N SER A 116 31.79 -19.67 -6.26
CA SER A 116 30.68 -19.58 -7.20
C SER A 116 31.11 -19.02 -8.55
N THR A 117 30.78 -19.76 -9.61
CA THR A 117 31.19 -19.47 -11.00
C THR A 117 29.94 -19.52 -11.90
N PRO A 118 29.14 -18.44 -11.94
CA PRO A 118 27.86 -18.43 -12.66
C PRO A 118 27.95 -18.81 -14.14
N GLU A 119 29.10 -18.55 -14.78
CA GLU A 119 29.36 -18.86 -16.19
C GLU A 119 29.32 -20.36 -16.53
N ARG A 120 29.51 -21.24 -15.53
CA ARG A 120 29.39 -22.71 -15.68
C ARG A 120 27.94 -23.19 -15.61
N TRP A 121 27.00 -22.27 -15.44
CA TRP A 121 25.59 -22.57 -15.24
C TRP A 121 24.73 -21.90 -16.30
N GLU A 122 23.61 -22.52 -16.57
CA GLU A 122 22.47 -21.89 -17.20
C GLU A 122 21.50 -21.47 -16.10
N MET A 123 21.30 -20.15 -15.97
CA MET A 123 20.45 -19.53 -14.95
C MET A 123 19.37 -18.71 -15.64
N ARG A 124 18.10 -18.94 -15.28
CA ARG A 124 16.95 -18.23 -15.88
C ARG A 124 15.88 -17.90 -14.84
N HIS A 125 15.08 -16.87 -15.11
CA HIS A 125 13.93 -16.43 -14.29
C HIS A 125 12.58 -16.57 -15.01
N ASP A 126 12.54 -17.38 -16.05
CA ASP A 126 11.35 -17.48 -16.90
C ASP A 126 10.20 -18.19 -16.17
N ASP A 127 8.98 -17.88 -16.60
CA ASP A 127 7.73 -18.54 -16.18
C ASP A 127 7.46 -18.54 -14.66
N GLY A 128 7.91 -17.51 -13.94
CA GLY A 128 7.72 -17.42 -12.50
C GLY A 128 8.55 -18.42 -11.70
N THR A 129 9.68 -18.87 -12.27
CA THR A 129 10.61 -19.77 -11.59
C THR A 129 12.05 -19.28 -11.60
N ILE A 130 12.80 -19.52 -10.53
CA ILE A 130 14.26 -19.44 -10.55
C ILE A 130 14.79 -20.81 -10.96
N SER A 131 15.55 -20.88 -12.06
CA SER A 131 16.15 -22.12 -12.53
C SER A 131 17.67 -22.04 -12.61
N MET A 132 18.33 -23.14 -12.26
CA MET A 132 19.78 -23.32 -12.37
C MET A 132 20.09 -24.72 -12.87
N SER A 133 20.88 -24.83 -13.94
CA SER A 133 21.36 -26.10 -14.50
C SER A 133 22.85 -26.03 -14.81
N PRO A 134 23.64 -27.06 -14.49
CA PRO A 134 25.05 -27.10 -14.89
C PRO A 134 25.17 -27.20 -16.41
N ARG A 135 26.16 -26.51 -16.99
CA ARG A 135 26.44 -26.62 -18.43
C ARG A 135 27.23 -27.89 -18.72
N LYS A 136 26.90 -28.54 -19.83
CA LYS A 136 27.64 -29.69 -20.36
C LYS A 136 29.11 -29.36 -20.56
N ASN A 137 29.99 -30.31 -20.27
CA ASN A 137 31.45 -30.21 -20.40
C ASN A 137 32.11 -29.18 -19.47
N GLU A 138 31.43 -28.70 -18.43
CA GLU A 138 32.04 -27.90 -17.37
C GLU A 138 32.50 -28.78 -16.21
N GLN A 139 33.52 -28.32 -15.47
CA GLN A 139 34.04 -29.03 -14.30
C GLN A 139 33.41 -28.51 -13.00
N PHE A 140 32.97 -29.41 -12.12
CA PHE A 140 32.34 -29.08 -10.83
C PHE A 140 33.03 -29.82 -9.69
N SER A 141 33.04 -29.22 -8.49
CA SER A 141 33.64 -29.79 -7.27
C SER A 141 32.96 -29.22 -6.03
N ASN A 142 33.27 -29.76 -4.85
CA ASN A 142 32.69 -29.29 -3.59
C ASN A 142 33.10 -27.84 -3.24
N ALA A 143 34.28 -27.39 -3.68
CA ALA A 143 34.83 -26.07 -3.33
C ALA A 143 34.74 -25.03 -4.46
N LYS A 144 34.45 -25.45 -5.70
CA LYS A 144 34.43 -24.60 -6.89
C LYS A 144 33.39 -25.10 -7.87
N GLY A 145 32.82 -24.17 -8.65
CA GLY A 145 31.78 -24.53 -9.61
C GLY A 145 30.37 -24.31 -9.07
N ILE A 146 30.18 -23.62 -7.94
CA ILE A 146 28.86 -23.49 -7.31
C ILE A 146 27.99 -22.56 -8.17
N GLY A 147 26.79 -23.02 -8.51
CA GLY A 147 25.77 -22.19 -9.14
C GLY A 147 24.99 -21.50 -8.05
N ARG A 148 24.94 -20.17 -8.08
CA ARG A 148 24.31 -19.38 -7.03
C ARG A 148 23.50 -18.23 -7.60
N GLN A 149 22.27 -18.11 -7.10
CA GLN A 149 21.46 -16.92 -7.28
C GLN A 149 21.07 -16.36 -5.91
N SER A 150 21.13 -15.04 -5.75
CA SER A 150 20.88 -14.38 -4.48
C SER A 150 20.01 -13.15 -4.63
N LEU A 151 19.23 -12.88 -3.59
CA LEU A 151 18.47 -11.66 -3.40
C LEU A 151 19.11 -10.87 -2.26
N PHE A 152 19.33 -9.57 -2.49
CA PHE A 152 19.96 -8.66 -1.54
C PHE A 152 18.96 -7.62 -1.08
N ILE A 153 18.84 -7.42 0.24
CA ILE A 153 18.14 -6.26 0.79
C ILE A 153 18.85 -4.96 0.36
N PRO A 154 18.13 -3.87 0.05
CA PRO A 154 18.74 -2.56 -0.12
C PRO A 154 19.65 -2.20 1.06
N ALA A 155 20.78 -1.56 0.77
CA ALA A 155 21.82 -1.34 1.78
C ALA A 155 21.36 -0.46 2.96
N ASN A 156 20.44 0.46 2.71
CA ASN A 156 19.76 1.30 3.72
C ASN A 156 18.85 0.50 4.67
N LEU A 157 18.53 -0.76 4.34
CA LEU A 157 17.62 -1.63 5.10
C LEU A 157 18.33 -2.84 5.74
N ASN A 158 19.67 -2.85 5.80
CA ASN A 158 20.45 -3.98 6.30
C ASN A 158 20.09 -4.41 7.73
N SER A 159 19.59 -3.51 8.59
CA SER A 159 19.24 -3.82 9.98
C SER A 159 17.96 -4.63 10.15
N THR A 160 17.05 -4.62 9.16
CA THR A 160 15.80 -5.39 9.23
C THR A 160 16.04 -6.84 8.81
N GLY A 161 16.75 -7.02 7.68
CA GLY A 161 17.12 -8.31 7.09
C GLY A 161 15.90 -9.19 6.70
N PHE A 162 16.12 -10.15 5.82
CA PHE A 162 15.19 -11.25 5.62
C PHE A 162 15.17 -12.17 6.83
N GLN A 163 13.99 -12.67 7.20
CA GLN A 163 13.80 -13.52 8.38
C GLN A 163 12.98 -14.76 8.10
N VAL A 164 12.23 -14.80 6.99
CA VAL A 164 11.40 -15.93 6.61
C VAL A 164 11.39 -16.09 5.11
N ILE A 165 11.34 -17.33 4.66
CA ILE A 165 11.18 -17.67 3.25
C ILE A 165 10.15 -18.77 3.08
N GLN A 166 9.42 -18.71 1.97
CA GLN A 166 8.48 -19.71 1.51
C GLN A 166 8.68 -19.97 0.03
N PHE A 167 8.77 -21.23 -0.40
CA PHE A 167 8.90 -21.60 -1.80
C PHE A 167 8.56 -23.07 -2.05
N ASP A 168 8.22 -23.38 -3.29
CA ASP A 168 8.24 -24.74 -3.81
C ASP A 168 9.53 -24.99 -4.56
N TRP A 169 10.00 -26.22 -4.53
CA TRP A 169 11.21 -26.62 -5.23
C TRP A 169 11.01 -27.89 -6.04
N ARG A 170 11.76 -27.99 -7.12
CA ARG A 170 11.95 -29.20 -7.91
C ARG A 170 13.42 -29.34 -8.25
N ALA A 171 14.03 -30.45 -7.85
CA ALA A 171 15.45 -30.69 -8.07
C ALA A 171 15.67 -32.06 -8.71
N LYS A 172 16.64 -32.14 -9.63
CA LYS A 172 17.11 -33.39 -10.22
C LYS A 172 18.63 -33.32 -10.36
N GLY A 173 19.31 -34.39 -9.97
CA GLY A 173 20.76 -34.51 -10.05
C GLY A 173 21.23 -35.95 -9.82
N PRO A 174 22.34 -36.39 -10.43
CA PRO A 174 22.98 -37.65 -10.10
C PRO A 174 23.59 -37.60 -8.69
N THR A 175 24.12 -38.72 -8.24
CA THR A 175 24.82 -38.82 -6.96
C THR A 175 25.85 -37.71 -6.79
N ASN A 176 25.91 -37.16 -5.57
CA ASN A 176 26.75 -36.02 -5.14
C ASN A 176 26.29 -34.63 -5.57
N TRP A 177 25.28 -34.46 -6.43
CA TRP A 177 24.71 -33.13 -6.63
C TRP A 177 23.85 -32.74 -5.44
N LEU A 178 24.02 -31.54 -4.90
CA LEU A 178 23.19 -31.01 -3.81
C LEU A 178 22.64 -29.65 -4.20
N ALA A 179 21.38 -29.42 -3.81
CA ALA A 179 20.76 -28.10 -3.79
C ALA A 179 20.59 -27.62 -2.36
N THR A 180 20.81 -26.33 -2.13
CA THR A 180 20.69 -25.71 -0.82
C THR A 180 20.07 -24.32 -0.90
N PHE A 181 19.36 -23.95 0.15
CA PHE A 181 19.06 -22.58 0.47
C PHE A 181 19.94 -22.11 1.63
N LEU A 182 20.35 -20.84 1.61
CA LEU A 182 21.05 -20.20 2.72
C LEU A 182 20.62 -18.74 2.88
N ALA A 183 20.63 -18.26 4.11
CA ALA A 183 20.59 -16.84 4.44
C ALA A 183 21.96 -16.42 4.97
N ALA A 184 22.48 -15.26 4.57
CA ALA A 184 23.85 -14.87 4.90
C ALA A 184 24.04 -13.37 5.07
N GLU A 185 25.20 -13.00 5.59
CA GLU A 185 25.71 -11.64 5.42
C GLU A 185 25.98 -11.34 3.95
N ARG A 186 26.05 -10.05 3.62
CA ARG A 186 26.20 -9.58 2.23
C ARG A 186 27.46 -10.15 1.55
N ASP A 187 28.50 -10.44 2.32
CA ASP A 187 29.78 -10.99 1.88
C ASP A 187 29.93 -12.50 2.12
N TYR A 188 28.85 -13.18 2.55
CA TYR A 188 28.82 -14.60 2.92
C TYR A 188 29.74 -15.03 4.07
N THR A 189 30.28 -14.08 4.86
CA THR A 189 31.15 -14.39 6.02
C THR A 189 30.43 -15.14 7.13
N SER A 190 29.12 -14.95 7.27
CA SER A 190 28.26 -15.69 8.19
C SER A 190 27.02 -16.18 7.48
N GLN A 191 26.63 -17.43 7.75
CA GLN A 191 25.49 -18.12 7.13
C GLN A 191 24.59 -18.72 8.21
N THR A 192 23.27 -18.59 8.04
CA THR A 192 22.20 -19.17 8.88
C THR A 192 21.07 -19.68 8.01
N GLY A 193 20.18 -20.50 8.58
CA GLY A 193 19.05 -21.05 7.81
C GLY A 193 19.48 -21.92 6.63
N VAL A 194 20.70 -22.47 6.67
CA VAL A 194 21.21 -23.38 5.65
C VAL A 194 20.38 -24.65 5.69
N THR A 195 19.72 -24.97 4.58
CA THR A 195 18.93 -26.20 4.44
C THR A 195 19.26 -26.90 3.13
N THR A 196 19.35 -28.22 3.19
CA THR A 196 19.60 -29.07 2.02
C THR A 196 18.26 -29.49 1.45
N ILE A 197 18.05 -29.17 0.17
CA ILE A 197 16.80 -29.43 -0.56
C ILE A 197 16.78 -30.86 -1.14
N SER A 198 17.94 -31.54 -1.14
CA SER A 198 18.21 -32.89 -1.70
C SER A 198 18.23 -32.96 -3.23
N SER A 199 19.32 -33.53 -3.74
CA SER A 199 19.43 -34.19 -5.05
C SER A 199 20.47 -35.31 -4.91
N GLY A 200 20.46 -36.35 -5.74
CA GLY A 200 21.40 -37.46 -5.56
C GLY A 200 21.00 -38.83 -6.12
N ASN A 201 19.83 -38.97 -6.74
CA ASN A 201 19.29 -40.27 -7.15
C ASN A 201 18.80 -40.31 -8.61
N ASN A 202 19.16 -39.33 -9.46
CA ASN A 202 18.70 -39.22 -10.85
C ASN A 202 17.18 -39.11 -11.05
N VAL A 203 16.40 -38.94 -9.99
CA VAL A 203 14.95 -38.77 -10.04
C VAL A 203 14.61 -37.34 -9.65
N ALA A 204 13.68 -36.72 -10.37
CA ALA A 204 13.17 -35.41 -9.99
C ALA A 204 12.42 -35.52 -8.66
N GLN A 205 12.89 -34.77 -7.66
CA GLN A 205 12.24 -34.62 -6.37
C GLN A 205 11.51 -33.28 -6.33
N THR A 206 10.41 -33.23 -5.58
CA THR A 206 9.62 -32.02 -5.35
C THR A 206 9.30 -31.88 -3.88
N GLY A 207 9.15 -30.64 -3.44
CA GLY A 207 8.67 -30.32 -2.11
C GLY A 207 8.42 -28.83 -1.94
N SER A 208 8.06 -28.47 -0.72
CA SER A 208 7.72 -27.12 -0.32
C SER A 208 8.39 -26.79 1.01
N MET A 209 8.83 -25.54 1.15
CA MET A 209 9.51 -25.06 2.35
C MET A 209 8.89 -23.75 2.82
N CYS A 210 8.72 -23.63 4.14
CA CYS A 210 8.40 -22.38 4.83
C CYS A 210 9.06 -22.39 6.21
N PHE A 211 10.08 -21.57 6.42
CA PHE A 211 10.82 -21.56 7.68
C PHE A 211 11.45 -20.19 7.96
N THR A 212 11.73 -19.97 9.24
CA THR A 212 12.35 -18.75 9.75
C THR A 212 13.86 -18.93 9.96
N PHE A 213 14.58 -17.82 9.97
CA PHE A 213 16.00 -17.73 10.27
C PHE A 213 16.28 -16.36 10.92
N GLY A 214 17.47 -16.19 11.51
CA GLY A 214 17.88 -14.89 12.03
C GLY A 214 17.96 -13.86 10.91
N ALA A 215 17.68 -12.58 11.20
CA ALA A 215 17.70 -11.50 10.22
C ALA A 215 19.02 -11.48 9.41
N ARG A 216 18.92 -11.52 8.08
CA ARG A 216 20.07 -11.51 7.17
C ARG A 216 19.84 -10.59 5.97
N PRO A 217 20.85 -9.83 5.52
CA PRO A 217 20.70 -8.97 4.36
C PRO A 217 20.63 -9.73 3.03
N LEU A 218 20.95 -11.02 3.02
CA LEU A 218 21.04 -11.84 1.81
C LEU A 218 20.34 -13.17 2.01
N VAL A 219 19.61 -13.60 0.99
CA VAL A 219 19.13 -14.97 0.84
C VAL A 219 19.55 -15.54 -0.51
N SER A 220 19.81 -16.85 -0.57
CA SER A 220 20.36 -17.47 -1.77
C SER A 220 19.93 -18.91 -1.95
N PHE A 221 19.73 -19.27 -3.21
CA PHE A 221 19.69 -20.65 -3.66
C PHE A 221 21.01 -21.01 -4.31
N ALA A 222 21.51 -22.20 -4.02
CA ALA A 222 22.71 -22.73 -4.65
C ALA A 222 22.57 -24.21 -5.01
N MET A 223 23.27 -24.61 -6.07
CA MET A 223 23.44 -26.01 -6.45
C MET A 223 24.93 -26.27 -6.70
N TYR A 224 25.43 -27.42 -6.26
CA TYR A 224 26.85 -27.76 -6.36
C TYR A 224 27.08 -29.27 -6.37
N PHE A 225 28.28 -29.67 -6.78
CA PHE A 225 28.71 -31.06 -6.83
C PHE A 225 29.58 -31.38 -5.60
N ASN A 226 29.01 -32.07 -4.62
CA ASN A 226 29.65 -32.43 -3.34
C ASN A 226 30.59 -33.64 -3.48
N ALA A 227 31.57 -33.55 -4.37
CA ALA A 227 32.61 -34.55 -4.55
C ALA A 227 33.91 -33.92 -5.09
N ALA A 228 34.92 -34.76 -5.34
CA ALA A 228 36.13 -34.37 -6.05
C ALA A 228 35.80 -33.84 -7.46
N ALA A 229 36.68 -33.01 -8.01
CA ALA A 229 36.41 -32.32 -9.26
C ALA A 229 36.12 -33.30 -10.43
N ALA A 230 34.98 -33.14 -11.09
CA ALA A 230 34.55 -34.00 -12.20
C ALA A 230 33.92 -33.17 -13.32
N LEU A 231 34.04 -33.69 -14.55
CA LEU A 231 33.38 -33.13 -15.73
C LEU A 231 31.89 -33.50 -15.72
N TYR A 232 31.02 -32.53 -15.97
CA TYR A 232 29.61 -32.79 -16.17
C TYR A 232 29.34 -33.30 -17.60
N ILE A 233 28.96 -34.58 -17.70
CA ILE A 233 28.73 -35.27 -18.98
C ILE A 233 27.26 -35.26 -19.43
N GLY A 234 26.33 -34.83 -18.57
CA GLY A 234 24.90 -34.70 -18.91
C GLY A 234 24.64 -33.54 -19.87
N GLU A 235 23.49 -33.53 -20.54
CA GLU A 235 23.10 -32.36 -21.33
C GLU A 235 22.72 -31.19 -20.42
N THR A 236 23.02 -29.97 -20.85
CA THR A 236 22.61 -28.77 -20.12
C THR A 236 21.08 -28.78 -19.96
N GLY A 237 20.60 -28.72 -18.71
CA GLY A 237 19.18 -28.78 -18.37
C GLY A 237 18.68 -30.15 -17.89
N ASP A 238 19.47 -31.23 -18.05
CA ASP A 238 19.10 -32.57 -17.56
C ASP A 238 19.01 -32.62 -16.04
N ASP A 239 19.99 -31.97 -15.38
CA ASP A 239 20.04 -31.74 -13.95
C ASP A 239 19.75 -30.26 -13.66
N TYR A 240 19.01 -30.02 -12.59
CA TYR A 240 18.50 -28.68 -12.32
C TYR A 240 18.05 -28.51 -10.88
N LEU A 241 18.01 -27.24 -10.48
CA LEU A 241 17.18 -26.73 -9.40
C LEU A 241 16.17 -25.76 -10.00
N LYS A 242 14.89 -25.93 -9.66
CA LYS A 242 13.81 -24.98 -9.98
C LYS A 242 13.11 -24.58 -8.69
N ILE A 243 12.94 -23.27 -8.49
CA ILE A 243 12.21 -22.68 -7.37
C ILE A 243 11.00 -21.94 -7.92
N SER A 244 9.83 -22.17 -7.35
CA SER A 244 8.56 -21.54 -7.75
C SER A 244 7.76 -21.10 -6.53
N ASN A 245 6.71 -20.29 -6.73
CA ASN A 245 5.86 -19.80 -5.64
C ASN A 245 6.67 -19.17 -4.48
N LEU A 246 7.74 -18.47 -4.86
CA LEU A 246 8.70 -17.90 -3.95
C LEU A 246 8.14 -16.66 -3.27
N ARG A 247 8.37 -16.56 -1.97
CA ARG A 247 8.13 -15.38 -1.17
C ARG A 247 9.19 -15.27 -0.08
N VAL A 248 9.79 -14.10 0.06
CA VAL A 248 10.72 -13.77 1.15
C VAL A 248 10.14 -12.60 1.93
N ALA A 249 10.24 -12.62 3.25
CA ALA A 249 9.81 -11.51 4.09
C ALA A 249 10.82 -11.18 5.20
N THR A 250 10.76 -9.94 5.67
CA THR A 250 11.65 -9.40 6.72
C THR A 250 11.04 -9.46 8.11
N THR A 251 9.81 -9.96 8.22
CA THR A 251 9.08 -10.19 9.45
C THR A 251 8.45 -11.57 9.43
N PHE A 252 8.35 -12.20 10.59
CA PHE A 252 7.55 -13.43 10.79
C PHE A 252 6.50 -13.23 11.90
N ALA A 253 6.27 -12.01 12.37
CA ALA A 253 5.41 -11.72 13.51
C ALA A 253 3.99 -12.28 13.33
N ASN A 254 3.46 -12.21 12.11
CA ASN A 254 2.13 -12.69 11.76
C ASN A 254 2.11 -14.05 11.05
N MET A 255 3.27 -14.72 10.92
CA MET A 255 3.38 -15.98 10.18
C MET A 255 2.40 -17.03 10.73
N VAL A 256 1.71 -17.74 9.84
CA VAL A 256 0.96 -18.94 10.23
C VAL A 256 1.96 -19.98 10.71
N ASN A 257 1.78 -20.48 11.92
CA ASN A 257 2.58 -21.55 12.50
C ASN A 257 1.71 -22.38 13.43
N THR A 258 0.99 -23.34 12.86
CA THR A 258 0.06 -24.22 13.58
C THR A 258 0.33 -25.67 13.20
N THR A 259 -0.37 -26.61 13.85
CA THR A 259 -0.35 -28.03 13.51
C THR A 259 -1.76 -28.51 13.18
N THR A 260 -1.86 -29.59 12.39
CA THR A 260 -3.13 -30.26 12.16
C THR A 260 -3.57 -31.08 13.37
N SER A 261 -4.87 -31.11 13.61
CA SER A 261 -5.51 -31.93 14.65
C SER A 261 -6.14 -33.21 14.08
N GLY A 262 -5.98 -33.45 12.77
CA GLY A 262 -6.40 -34.66 12.05
C GLY A 262 -5.41 -35.01 10.94
N ALA A 263 -5.49 -36.25 10.44
CA ALA A 263 -4.82 -36.63 9.20
C ALA A 263 -5.48 -35.91 8.01
N ILE A 264 -4.69 -35.63 6.97
CA ILE A 264 -5.18 -35.00 5.73
C ILE A 264 -5.20 -36.07 4.64
N ALA A 265 -6.32 -36.20 3.94
CA ALA A 265 -6.44 -37.04 2.75
C ALA A 265 -6.27 -36.20 1.46
N VAL A 266 -5.85 -36.88 0.39
CA VAL A 266 -5.79 -36.29 -0.96
C VAL A 266 -7.16 -35.79 -1.40
N GLY A 267 -7.18 -34.67 -2.13
CA GLY A 267 -8.38 -34.01 -2.63
C GLY A 267 -8.73 -32.75 -1.86
N THR A 268 -9.94 -32.23 -2.08
CA THR A 268 -10.42 -31.01 -1.40
C THR A 268 -11.03 -31.37 -0.05
N ALA A 269 -10.42 -30.91 1.04
CA ALA A 269 -10.86 -31.26 2.39
C ALA A 269 -10.76 -30.07 3.37
N PHE A 270 -11.66 -30.06 4.37
CA PHE A 270 -11.49 -29.22 5.55
C PHE A 270 -10.51 -29.88 6.52
N VAL A 271 -9.47 -29.14 6.90
CA VAL A 271 -8.42 -29.58 7.82
C VAL A 271 -8.56 -28.82 9.13
N THR A 272 -8.78 -29.56 10.21
CA THR A 272 -8.78 -29.00 11.57
C THR A 272 -7.36 -28.67 11.97
N VAL A 273 -7.16 -27.45 12.48
CA VAL A 273 -5.87 -26.95 12.96
C VAL A 273 -5.99 -26.46 14.40
N ALA A 274 -4.86 -26.44 15.12
CA ALA A 274 -4.81 -25.91 16.48
C ALA A 274 -5.19 -24.42 16.56
N SER A 275 -4.89 -23.64 15.52
CA SER A 275 -5.30 -22.25 15.39
C SER A 275 -5.49 -21.87 13.92
N THR A 276 -6.53 -21.09 13.64
CA THR A 276 -6.78 -20.44 12.34
C THR A 276 -6.30 -18.99 12.32
N ALA A 277 -5.58 -18.56 13.35
CA ALA A 277 -5.01 -17.22 13.42
C ALA A 277 -4.16 -16.93 12.18
N ASN A 278 -4.42 -15.78 11.55
CA ASN A 278 -3.75 -15.32 10.33
C ASN A 278 -3.93 -16.23 9.10
N ILE A 279 -4.84 -17.19 9.12
CA ILE A 279 -5.22 -17.95 7.92
C ILE A 279 -6.35 -17.20 7.19
N SER A 280 -6.13 -16.86 5.92
CA SER A 280 -7.14 -16.20 5.06
C SER A 280 -7.35 -16.95 3.75
N VAL A 281 -8.53 -16.79 3.15
CA VAL A 281 -8.82 -17.32 1.80
C VAL A 281 -7.84 -16.73 0.78
N GLY A 282 -7.38 -17.57 -0.17
CA GLY A 282 -6.39 -17.21 -1.18
C GLY A 282 -4.94 -17.26 -0.70
N GLN A 283 -4.70 -17.46 0.60
CA GLN A 283 -3.35 -17.55 1.15
C GLN A 283 -2.68 -18.88 0.76
N ARG A 284 -1.39 -18.84 0.46
CA ARG A 284 -0.58 -20.05 0.27
C ARG A 284 -0.01 -20.55 1.59
N LEU A 285 -0.30 -21.79 1.94
CA LEU A 285 0.26 -22.49 3.09
C LEU A 285 1.21 -23.59 2.61
N THR A 286 2.21 -23.91 3.43
CA THR A 286 3.10 -25.07 3.29
C THR A 286 2.76 -26.08 4.37
N ILE A 287 2.48 -27.30 3.95
CA ILE A 287 2.18 -28.43 4.82
C ILE A 287 3.44 -29.27 4.96
N GLU A 288 3.77 -29.66 6.20
CA GLU A 288 4.91 -30.54 6.50
C GLU A 288 6.25 -30.03 5.95
N SER A 289 6.52 -28.73 6.14
CA SER A 289 7.67 -28.02 5.53
C SER A 289 8.99 -28.79 5.62
N GLY A 290 9.65 -28.97 4.46
CA GLY A 290 11.00 -29.55 4.36
C GLY A 290 11.08 -31.08 4.29
N GLY A 291 9.95 -31.80 4.40
CA GLY A 291 9.90 -33.25 4.17
C GLY A 291 9.64 -33.62 2.71
N ALA A 292 9.88 -34.89 2.32
CA ALA A 292 9.50 -35.40 0.99
C ALA A 292 7.97 -35.38 0.77
N ASN A 293 7.21 -35.46 1.86
CA ASN A 293 5.76 -35.32 1.84
C ASN A 293 5.28 -33.86 1.86
N SER A 294 6.18 -32.87 1.90
CA SER A 294 5.77 -31.46 1.90
C SER A 294 5.03 -31.06 0.63
N GLU A 295 4.03 -30.20 0.75
CA GLU A 295 3.35 -29.57 -0.37
C GLU A 295 2.88 -28.15 -0.01
N SER A 296 2.62 -27.34 -1.03
CA SER A 296 1.99 -26.03 -0.85
C SER A 296 0.56 -26.05 -1.38
N VAL A 297 -0.33 -25.42 -0.63
CA VAL A 297 -1.76 -25.40 -0.89
C VAL A 297 -2.30 -23.98 -0.83
N ILE A 298 -3.36 -23.71 -1.58
CA ILE A 298 -4.10 -22.44 -1.51
C ILE A 298 -5.34 -22.65 -0.66
N VAL A 299 -5.55 -21.77 0.31
CA VAL A 299 -6.73 -21.77 1.17
C VAL A 299 -7.96 -21.38 0.36
N LEU A 300 -8.98 -22.23 0.36
CA LEU A 300 -10.24 -22.03 -0.35
C LEU A 300 -11.35 -21.48 0.56
N ALA A 301 -11.37 -21.88 1.83
CA ALA A 301 -12.32 -21.42 2.84
C ALA A 301 -11.70 -21.49 4.24
N VAL A 302 -12.19 -20.67 5.17
CA VAL A 302 -11.73 -20.65 6.58
C VAL A 302 -12.94 -20.56 7.50
N ASN A 303 -12.98 -21.44 8.50
CA ASN A 303 -13.93 -21.42 9.61
C ASN A 303 -13.15 -21.20 10.92
N ALA A 304 -13.84 -21.19 12.07
CA ALA A 304 -13.20 -20.93 13.36
C ALA A 304 -12.01 -21.87 13.68
N THR A 305 -12.09 -23.15 13.33
CA THR A 305 -11.09 -24.18 13.68
C THR A 305 -10.53 -24.95 12.49
N GLN A 306 -10.94 -24.59 11.27
CA GLN A 306 -10.60 -25.35 10.07
C GLN A 306 -10.31 -24.42 8.89
N PHE A 307 -9.48 -24.89 7.97
CA PHE A 307 -9.37 -24.31 6.63
C PHE A 307 -9.61 -25.39 5.58
N GLN A 308 -10.12 -25.01 4.41
CA GLN A 308 -10.29 -25.90 3.27
C GLN A 308 -9.18 -25.64 2.26
N ALA A 309 -8.60 -26.69 1.70
CA ALA A 309 -7.69 -26.61 0.57
C ALA A 309 -7.73 -27.89 -0.27
N ALA A 310 -7.09 -27.87 -1.44
CA ALA A 310 -6.87 -29.05 -2.27
C ALA A 310 -5.48 -29.62 -2.01
N PHE A 311 -5.41 -30.88 -1.60
CA PHE A 311 -4.18 -31.59 -1.26
C PHE A 311 -3.85 -32.63 -2.32
N THR A 312 -2.58 -32.72 -2.68
CA THR A 312 -2.05 -33.75 -3.59
C THR A 312 -1.42 -34.91 -2.85
N LYS A 313 -1.13 -34.75 -1.55
CA LYS A 313 -0.50 -35.76 -0.70
C LYS A 313 -1.38 -36.08 0.51
N THR A 314 -1.15 -37.26 1.08
CA THR A 314 -1.72 -37.65 2.38
C THR A 314 -0.75 -37.25 3.48
N HIS A 315 -1.27 -36.66 4.56
CA HIS A 315 -0.48 -36.27 5.72
C HIS A 315 -0.99 -36.94 6.98
N VAL A 316 -0.05 -37.29 7.86
CA VAL A 316 -0.36 -37.82 9.19
C VAL A 316 -0.91 -36.71 10.11
N LEU A 317 -1.44 -37.11 11.26
CA LEU A 317 -1.84 -36.18 12.32
C LEU A 317 -0.63 -35.38 12.84
N GLY A 318 -0.83 -34.11 13.17
CA GLY A 318 0.17 -33.29 13.86
C GLY A 318 1.21 -32.66 12.95
N VAL A 319 1.02 -32.69 11.62
CA VAL A 319 1.93 -32.04 10.68
C VAL A 319 1.86 -30.52 10.82
N THR A 320 2.97 -29.86 10.55
CA THR A 320 3.06 -28.40 10.60
C THR A 320 2.35 -27.77 9.41
N VAL A 321 1.69 -26.64 9.66
CA VAL A 321 1.08 -25.77 8.65
C VAL A 321 1.70 -24.40 8.84
N ARG A 322 2.39 -23.92 7.79
CA ARG A 322 3.12 -22.66 7.82
C ARG A 322 2.79 -21.77 6.63
N GLY A 323 2.90 -20.47 6.80
CA GLY A 323 2.73 -19.53 5.68
C GLY A 323 3.11 -18.13 6.08
N ILE A 324 3.77 -17.41 5.17
CA ILE A 324 4.09 -15.99 5.38
C ILE A 324 2.78 -15.19 5.37
N VAL A 325 2.66 -14.26 6.32
CA VAL A 325 1.60 -13.25 6.35
C VAL A 325 2.25 -11.93 6.69
N VAL A 326 2.04 -10.95 5.82
CA VAL A 326 2.37 -9.57 6.09
C VAL A 326 1.08 -8.78 6.04
N THR A 327 0.81 -8.02 7.07
CA THR A 327 -0.43 -7.26 7.23
C THR A 327 -0.19 -5.80 6.87
N ASP A 328 -1.23 -5.15 6.37
CA ASP A 328 -1.20 -3.70 6.21
C ASP A 328 -1.00 -2.97 7.56
N LYS A 329 -1.62 -3.48 8.62
CA LYS A 329 -1.48 -2.96 9.98
C LYS A 329 -0.01 -2.80 10.40
N GLU A 330 0.81 -3.85 10.32
CA GLU A 330 2.19 -3.76 10.81
C GLU A 330 3.04 -2.77 9.99
N ILE A 331 2.76 -2.65 8.69
CA ILE A 331 3.43 -1.68 7.81
C ILE A 331 3.04 -0.26 8.20
N VAL A 332 1.73 0.00 8.38
CA VAL A 332 1.21 1.31 8.78
C VAL A 332 1.73 1.72 10.15
N GLU A 333 1.76 0.79 11.11
CA GLU A 333 2.32 1.03 12.44
C GLU A 333 3.80 1.42 12.35
N ASP A 334 4.60 0.74 11.54
CA ASP A 334 6.02 1.07 11.34
C ASP A 334 6.22 2.45 10.68
N VAL A 335 5.43 2.80 9.66
CA VAL A 335 5.47 4.13 9.02
C VAL A 335 5.21 5.22 10.07
N VAL A 336 4.15 5.07 10.87
CA VAL A 336 3.79 6.04 11.91
C VAL A 336 4.88 6.10 12.97
N ILE A 337 5.35 4.95 13.49
CA ILE A 337 6.38 4.90 14.53
C ILE A 337 7.68 5.56 14.07
N LYS A 338 8.17 5.27 12.86
CA LYS A 338 9.39 5.90 12.32
C LYS A 338 9.24 7.40 12.13
N THR A 339 8.08 7.85 11.65
CA THR A 339 7.77 9.27 11.51
C THR A 339 7.80 9.98 12.84
N LEU A 340 7.14 9.43 13.86
CA LEU A 340 7.07 10.04 15.20
C LEU A 340 8.37 9.93 15.99
N ALA A 341 9.18 8.89 15.75
CA ALA A 341 10.50 8.77 16.36
C ALA A 341 11.45 9.87 15.86
N THR A 342 11.37 10.22 14.57
CA THR A 342 12.21 11.26 13.95
C THR A 342 11.63 12.66 14.20
N ASN A 343 10.31 12.79 14.07
CA ASN A 343 9.56 14.04 14.23
C ASN A 343 8.56 13.89 15.40
N PRO A 344 8.98 13.96 16.67
CA PRO A 344 8.09 13.77 17.81
C PRO A 344 7.05 14.89 17.99
N ASN A 345 7.29 16.06 17.37
CA ASN A 345 6.46 17.26 17.51
C ASN A 345 5.50 17.46 16.33
N THR A 346 5.07 16.38 15.65
CA THR A 346 4.10 16.46 14.53
C THR A 346 2.69 16.80 15.01
N GLY A 347 2.42 16.64 16.30
CA GLY A 347 1.09 16.77 16.88
C GLY A 347 0.25 15.51 16.77
N ILE A 348 0.74 14.44 16.13
CA ILE A 348 0.12 13.11 16.17
C ILE A 348 0.60 12.38 17.42
N LYS A 349 -0.30 11.67 18.12
CA LYS A 349 0.05 10.86 19.29
C LYS A 349 0.74 9.56 18.87
N GLN A 350 1.74 9.16 19.65
CA GLN A 350 2.43 7.89 19.51
C GLN A 350 1.57 6.73 20.06
N SER A 351 0.49 6.41 19.35
CA SER A 351 -0.38 5.27 19.66
C SER A 351 -0.98 4.74 18.37
N THR A 352 -0.96 3.42 18.23
CA THR A 352 -1.51 2.70 17.09
C THR A 352 -2.86 2.06 17.40
N ALA A 353 -3.50 2.46 18.52
CA ALA A 353 -4.78 1.90 18.96
C ALA A 353 -5.93 2.05 17.94
N ARG A 354 -5.79 2.98 16.98
CA ARG A 354 -6.75 3.23 15.88
C ARG A 354 -6.30 2.64 14.54
N VAL A 355 -5.24 1.83 14.53
CA VAL A 355 -4.77 1.09 13.35
C VAL A 355 -5.33 -0.33 13.39
N SER A 356 -6.24 -0.59 12.46
CA SER A 356 -6.93 -1.87 12.27
C SER A 356 -6.26 -2.69 11.17
N LYS A 357 -6.40 -4.01 11.25
CA LYS A 357 -5.94 -4.94 10.21
C LYS A 357 -7.07 -5.18 9.22
N SER A 358 -6.80 -5.14 7.91
CA SER A 358 -7.82 -5.42 6.89
C SER A 358 -8.11 -6.90 6.66
N GLY A 359 -7.25 -7.78 7.18
CA GLY A 359 -7.30 -9.22 6.92
C GLY A 359 -6.67 -9.61 5.58
N ARG A 360 -6.23 -8.64 4.79
CA ARG A 360 -5.45 -8.85 3.57
C ARG A 360 -4.00 -9.21 3.91
N ASP A 361 -3.44 -10.09 3.09
CA ASP A 361 -2.01 -10.40 3.07
C ASP A 361 -1.31 -9.57 1.98
N CYS A 362 -0.34 -8.76 2.39
CA CYS A 362 0.48 -7.92 1.53
C CYS A 362 1.63 -8.76 0.95
N GLN A 363 1.35 -9.48 -0.14
CA GLN A 363 2.30 -10.39 -0.79
C GLN A 363 3.51 -9.67 -1.40
N GLU A 364 3.27 -8.50 -2.01
CA GLU A 364 4.31 -7.63 -2.55
C GLU A 364 4.21 -6.29 -1.80
N ALA A 365 5.15 -6.05 -0.89
CA ALA A 365 5.13 -4.93 0.04
C ALA A 365 6.55 -4.38 0.15
N ALA A 366 6.87 -3.53 -0.81
CA ALA A 366 8.22 -3.06 -1.07
C ALA A 366 8.20 -1.61 -1.53
N TRP A 367 8.79 -0.73 -0.73
CA TRP A 367 8.89 0.69 -1.02
C TRP A 367 10.32 1.16 -0.82
N SER A 368 10.76 2.03 -1.72
CA SER A 368 12.00 2.76 -1.59
C SER A 368 11.76 4.22 -1.89
N ALA A 369 12.26 5.10 -1.01
CA ALA A 369 12.14 6.55 -1.12
C ALA A 369 10.70 7.06 -1.41
N LYS A 370 9.67 6.36 -0.91
CA LYS A 370 8.28 6.84 -0.99
C LYS A 370 7.93 7.65 0.24
N SER A 371 7.06 8.66 0.14
CA SER A 371 6.56 9.33 1.34
C SER A 371 5.72 8.37 2.19
N GLY A 372 5.80 8.51 3.52
CA GLY A 372 5.02 7.67 4.44
C GLY A 372 3.51 7.76 4.18
N LEU A 373 2.99 8.96 3.87
CA LEU A 373 1.57 9.13 3.53
C LEU A 373 1.18 8.35 2.27
N SER A 374 2.01 8.42 1.22
CA SER A 374 1.75 7.69 -0.03
C SER A 374 1.68 6.18 0.20
N VAL A 375 2.58 5.62 1.01
CA VAL A 375 2.55 4.19 1.38
C VAL A 375 1.26 3.83 2.09
N VAL A 376 0.85 4.63 3.07
CA VAL A 376 -0.35 4.37 3.86
C VAL A 376 -1.63 4.53 3.03
N GLN A 377 -1.68 5.50 2.11
CA GLN A 377 -2.78 5.66 1.16
C GLN A 377 -2.86 4.49 0.18
N GLU A 378 -1.74 4.04 -0.39
CA GLU A 378 -1.68 2.88 -1.28
C GLU A 378 -2.24 1.62 -0.60
N LEU A 379 -1.87 1.40 0.67
CA LEU A 379 -2.40 0.31 1.49
C LEU A 379 -3.90 0.49 1.78
N ALA A 380 -4.32 1.70 2.12
CA ALA A 380 -5.71 2.01 2.41
C ALA A 380 -6.61 1.76 1.19
N ASP A 381 -6.22 2.24 0.01
CA ASP A 381 -6.95 2.03 -1.24
C ASP A 381 -7.07 0.53 -1.56
N CYS A 382 -5.96 -0.19 -1.38
CA CYS A 382 -5.88 -1.64 -1.51
C CYS A 382 -6.82 -2.40 -0.55
N ALA A 383 -6.98 -1.90 0.67
CA ALA A 383 -7.82 -2.49 1.71
C ALA A 383 -9.26 -1.94 1.71
N ARG A 384 -9.55 -0.91 0.91
CA ARG A 384 -10.77 -0.08 1.00
C ARG A 384 -10.96 0.54 2.39
N PHE A 385 -9.85 0.95 2.99
CA PHE A 385 -9.77 1.61 4.28
C PHE A 385 -9.73 3.12 4.11
N VAL A 386 -9.95 3.85 5.20
CA VAL A 386 -9.79 5.31 5.26
C VAL A 386 -8.68 5.68 6.23
N THR A 387 -8.05 6.82 5.97
CA THR A 387 -6.92 7.32 6.77
C THR A 387 -7.12 8.79 7.10
N TYR A 388 -6.98 9.14 8.38
CA TYR A 388 -7.05 10.53 8.86
C TYR A 388 -6.44 10.62 10.28
N VAL A 389 -6.25 11.83 10.78
CA VAL A 389 -5.95 12.05 12.21
C VAL A 389 -7.21 12.58 12.88
N ASP A 390 -7.65 11.92 13.95
CA ASP A 390 -8.86 12.28 14.69
C ASP A 390 -8.66 13.53 15.58
N ASP A 391 -9.75 14.05 16.13
CA ASP A 391 -9.74 15.23 17.02
C ASP A 391 -8.88 15.01 18.30
N ALA A 392 -8.71 13.74 18.69
CA ALA A 392 -7.88 13.33 19.81
C ALA A 392 -6.40 13.09 19.43
N GLN A 393 -6.03 13.42 18.19
CA GLN A 393 -4.69 13.34 17.61
C GLN A 393 -4.19 11.92 17.35
N TYR A 394 -5.08 10.92 17.33
CA TYR A 394 -4.71 9.56 16.95
C TYR A 394 -4.76 9.40 15.43
N PHE A 395 -3.76 8.70 14.90
CA PHE A 395 -3.76 8.28 13.51
C PHE A 395 -4.74 7.10 13.32
N TYR A 396 -5.76 7.30 12.48
CA TYR A 396 -6.76 6.29 12.15
C TYR A 396 -6.41 5.61 10.83
N TYR A 397 -6.45 4.28 10.84
CA TYR A 397 -6.39 3.43 9.65
C TYR A 397 -7.35 2.26 9.86
N GLY A 398 -8.46 2.25 9.13
CA GLY A 398 -9.53 1.30 9.38
C GLY A 398 -10.60 1.29 8.32
N LEU A 399 -11.55 0.35 8.47
CA LEU A 399 -12.78 0.41 7.70
C LEU A 399 -13.42 1.78 7.87
N LYS A 400 -14.05 2.25 6.80
CA LYS A 400 -14.89 3.43 6.88
C LYS A 400 -15.96 3.20 7.95
N GLU A 401 -15.91 3.96 9.03
CA GLU A 401 -17.03 3.99 9.97
C GLU A 401 -18.27 4.40 9.18
N VAL A 402 -19.39 3.71 9.41
CA VAL A 402 -20.65 4.06 8.74
C VAL A 402 -21.00 5.47 9.22
N GLY A 403 -20.75 6.45 8.36
CA GLY A 403 -21.06 7.83 8.66
C GLY A 403 -22.56 7.98 8.89
N ARG A 404 -22.93 9.00 9.66
CA ARG A 404 -24.32 9.31 9.95
C ARG A 404 -25.01 9.73 8.65
N THR A 405 -26.31 9.46 8.59
CA THR A 405 -27.12 9.91 7.47
C THR A 405 -27.83 11.21 7.83
N PHE A 406 -27.70 12.20 6.96
CA PHE A 406 -28.34 13.50 7.08
C PHE A 406 -29.25 13.75 5.88
N ALA A 407 -30.40 14.39 6.09
CA ALA A 407 -31.20 14.96 5.02
C ALA A 407 -30.81 16.41 4.80
N LEU A 408 -30.57 16.78 3.54
CA LEU A 408 -30.40 18.16 3.12
C LEU A 408 -31.75 18.87 3.16
N VAL A 409 -31.85 19.92 3.97
CA VAL A 409 -33.08 20.74 4.08
C VAL A 409 -33.00 21.98 3.22
N ASP A 410 -31.82 22.60 3.17
CA ASP A 410 -31.57 23.83 2.43
C ASP A 410 -30.12 23.81 1.95
N GLY A 411 -29.92 24.06 0.66
CA GLY A 411 -28.61 24.08 0.03
C GLY A 411 -28.70 24.44 -1.44
N ALA A 412 -27.60 24.95 -1.98
CA ALA A 412 -27.42 25.18 -3.40
C ALA A 412 -26.45 24.12 -3.94
N ILE A 413 -26.77 23.52 -5.07
CA ILE A 413 -25.84 22.63 -5.76
C ILE A 413 -25.13 23.47 -6.81
N GLU A 414 -23.82 23.60 -6.66
CA GLU A 414 -22.97 24.24 -7.64
C GLU A 414 -22.29 23.14 -8.47
N LEU A 415 -22.38 23.27 -9.79
CA LEU A 415 -21.70 22.37 -10.72
C LEU A 415 -20.41 23.04 -11.14
N GLU A 416 -19.31 22.55 -10.61
CA GLU A 416 -17.98 22.93 -11.05
C GLU A 416 -17.48 21.94 -12.11
N LYS A 417 -16.87 22.47 -13.16
CA LYS A 417 -16.21 21.64 -14.17
C LYS A 417 -14.77 22.10 -14.24
N GLU A 418 -13.88 21.34 -13.60
CA GLU A 418 -12.46 21.66 -13.60
C GLU A 418 -11.89 21.42 -15.00
N LEU A 419 -11.69 22.50 -15.75
CA LEU A 419 -11.15 22.43 -17.11
C LEU A 419 -9.63 22.26 -17.12
N GLY A 420 -8.98 22.43 -15.96
CA GLY A 420 -7.52 22.37 -15.78
C GLY A 420 -6.91 21.05 -16.23
N ASP A 421 -7.56 19.94 -15.91
CA ASP A 421 -7.09 18.58 -16.22
C ASP A 421 -7.78 17.95 -17.43
N ALA A 422 -8.73 18.65 -18.05
CA ALA A 422 -9.45 18.18 -19.23
C ALA A 422 -8.46 17.89 -20.37
N THR A 423 -8.48 16.65 -20.88
CA THR A 423 -7.63 16.26 -22.01
C THR A 423 -8.51 15.73 -23.13
N ASN A 424 -8.48 16.40 -24.29
CA ASN A 424 -9.27 16.01 -25.46
C ASN A 424 -8.45 15.24 -26.51
N GLN A 425 -7.15 15.05 -26.28
CA GLN A 425 -6.30 14.17 -27.09
C GLN A 425 -5.38 13.31 -26.23
N VAL A 426 -5.45 11.99 -26.39
CA VAL A 426 -4.62 11.04 -25.63
C VAL A 426 -3.82 10.16 -26.58
N ARG A 427 -2.56 9.91 -26.23
CA ARG A 427 -1.73 8.84 -26.82
C ARG A 427 -1.08 8.00 -25.73
N VAL A 428 -0.61 6.82 -26.10
CA VAL A 428 0.10 5.89 -25.21
C VAL A 428 1.53 5.73 -25.72
N ALA A 429 2.49 5.87 -24.82
CA ALA A 429 3.88 5.46 -25.00
C ALA A 429 4.02 4.01 -24.52
N TYR A 430 4.44 3.11 -25.39
CA TYR A 430 4.62 1.68 -25.12
C TYR A 430 5.96 1.22 -25.67
N LYS A 431 6.36 -0.04 -25.43
CA LYS A 431 7.67 -0.55 -25.87
C LYS A 431 7.50 -1.49 -27.04
N ASN A 432 8.40 -1.50 -28.03
CA ASN A 432 8.40 -2.57 -29.03
C ASN A 432 9.13 -3.83 -28.50
N ALA A 433 9.15 -4.89 -29.31
CA ALA A 433 9.89 -6.12 -29.00
C ALA A 433 11.40 -5.91 -28.76
N SER A 434 11.96 -4.77 -29.18
CA SER A 434 13.35 -4.36 -28.95
C SER A 434 13.50 -3.38 -27.78
N ASN A 435 12.49 -3.25 -26.92
CA ASN A 435 12.46 -2.37 -25.75
C ASN A 435 12.61 -0.87 -26.06
N GLN A 436 12.33 -0.45 -27.30
CA GLN A 436 12.35 0.96 -27.70
C GLN A 436 10.97 1.59 -27.49
N PRO A 437 10.90 2.86 -27.02
CA PRO A 437 9.63 3.56 -26.85
C PRO A 437 9.01 3.90 -28.21
N ILE A 438 7.79 3.43 -28.43
CA ILE A 438 6.93 3.80 -29.57
C ILE A 438 5.68 4.49 -29.02
N TYR A 439 5.06 5.36 -29.82
CA TYR A 439 3.84 6.07 -29.47
C TYR A 439 2.69 5.67 -30.39
N THR A 440 1.50 5.51 -29.82
CA THR A 440 0.27 5.46 -30.62
C THR A 440 -0.04 6.84 -31.22
N ALA A 441 -0.82 6.88 -32.30
CA ALA A 441 -1.41 8.13 -32.77
C ALA A 441 -2.36 8.69 -31.70
N PHE A 442 -2.48 10.02 -31.61
CA PHE A 442 -3.46 10.64 -30.73
C PHE A 442 -4.88 10.20 -31.12
N ALA A 443 -5.64 9.71 -30.15
CA ALA A 443 -7.09 9.64 -30.24
C ALA A 443 -7.66 10.96 -29.76
N GLU A 444 -8.73 11.43 -30.39
CA GLU A 444 -9.32 12.74 -30.14
C GLU A 444 -10.79 12.61 -29.76
N ASN A 445 -11.21 13.39 -28.75
CA ASN A 445 -12.61 13.66 -28.45
C ASN A 445 -13.00 14.99 -29.10
N THR A 446 -13.50 14.91 -30.33
CA THR A 446 -13.83 16.10 -31.14
C THR A 446 -14.90 16.97 -30.49
N SER A 447 -15.94 16.37 -29.91
CA SER A 447 -17.00 17.11 -29.20
C SER A 447 -16.43 17.96 -28.07
N GLU A 448 -15.45 17.43 -27.35
CA GLU A 448 -14.84 18.10 -26.22
C GLU A 448 -13.81 19.16 -26.66
N ARG A 449 -13.07 18.92 -27.73
CA ARG A 449 -12.22 19.94 -28.37
C ARG A 449 -13.03 21.15 -28.81
N TYR A 450 -14.19 20.93 -29.44
CA TYR A 450 -15.10 22.01 -29.80
C TYR A 450 -15.63 22.76 -28.58
N ALA A 451 -15.98 22.03 -27.50
CA ALA A 451 -16.46 22.64 -26.26
C ALA A 451 -15.38 23.46 -25.53
N LEU A 452 -14.13 23.00 -25.52
CA LEU A 452 -13.01 23.67 -24.83
C LEU A 452 -12.36 24.78 -25.68
N GLY A 453 -12.56 24.79 -27.00
CA GLY A 453 -11.93 25.72 -27.94
C GLY A 453 -10.39 25.62 -28.01
N THR A 454 -9.78 24.63 -27.34
CA THR A 454 -8.33 24.43 -27.26
C THR A 454 -8.00 22.94 -27.36
N VAL A 455 -6.78 22.61 -27.78
CA VAL A 455 -6.28 21.22 -27.83
C VAL A 455 -5.41 20.98 -26.60
N ARG A 456 -5.72 19.93 -25.84
CA ARG A 456 -4.96 19.50 -24.66
C ARG A 456 -4.59 18.05 -24.81
N GLN A 457 -3.28 17.78 -24.78
CA GLN A 457 -2.69 16.48 -25.10
C GLN A 457 -2.12 15.82 -23.85
N ARG A 458 -2.39 14.52 -23.68
CA ARG A 458 -1.77 13.67 -22.63
C ARG A 458 -1.11 12.46 -23.25
N THR A 459 0.06 12.10 -22.73
CA THR A 459 0.74 10.84 -23.06
C THR A 459 0.73 9.95 -21.83
N ILE A 460 0.32 8.69 -21.98
CA ILE A 460 0.29 7.70 -20.90
C ILE A 460 1.35 6.64 -21.14
N ALA A 461 2.14 6.30 -20.13
CA ALA A 461 3.11 5.21 -20.22
C ALA A 461 2.41 3.86 -20.02
N SER A 462 2.76 2.86 -20.83
CA SER A 462 2.34 1.48 -20.67
C SER A 462 3.55 0.55 -20.84
N GLU A 463 3.55 -0.56 -20.11
CA GLU A 463 4.58 -1.60 -20.24
C GLU A 463 4.26 -2.64 -21.31
N THR A 464 3.10 -2.54 -21.97
CA THR A 464 2.74 -3.46 -23.05
C THR A 464 3.72 -3.38 -24.22
N THR A 465 3.90 -4.51 -24.91
CA THR A 465 4.57 -4.57 -26.20
C THR A 465 3.63 -4.72 -27.40
N ASP A 466 2.33 -4.87 -27.13
CA ASP A 466 1.29 -5.00 -28.15
C ASP A 466 0.68 -3.63 -28.50
N ALA A 467 0.79 -3.26 -29.78
CA ALA A 467 0.22 -2.03 -30.31
C ALA A 467 -1.33 -1.98 -30.19
N THR A 468 -1.99 -3.13 -30.24
CA THR A 468 -3.46 -3.26 -30.13
C THR A 468 -3.94 -2.98 -28.71
N GLU A 469 -3.24 -3.54 -27.73
CA GLU A 469 -3.48 -3.27 -26.31
C GLU A 469 -3.20 -1.80 -25.99
N ALA A 470 -2.09 -1.24 -26.49
CA ALA A 470 -1.78 0.18 -26.35
C ALA A 470 -2.86 1.09 -26.98
N ALA A 471 -3.45 0.71 -28.12
CA ALA A 471 -4.55 1.42 -28.75
C ALA A 471 -5.85 1.34 -27.93
N THR A 472 -6.09 0.22 -27.24
CA THR A 472 -7.23 0.03 -26.34
C THR A 472 -7.08 0.89 -25.10
N LEU A 473 -5.92 0.86 -24.45
CA LEU A 473 -5.58 1.71 -23.29
C LEU A 473 -5.74 3.19 -23.61
N ARG A 474 -5.31 3.62 -24.80
CA ARG A 474 -5.50 4.99 -25.28
C ARG A 474 -6.98 5.37 -25.34
N SER A 475 -7.84 4.50 -25.88
CA SER A 475 -9.28 4.78 -26.02
C SER A 475 -9.97 4.84 -24.66
N VAL A 476 -9.64 3.93 -23.73
CA VAL A 476 -10.13 3.95 -22.36
C VAL A 476 -9.71 5.24 -21.66
N ALA A 477 -8.42 5.59 -21.75
CA ALA A 477 -7.91 6.80 -21.14
C ALA A 477 -8.50 8.09 -21.73
N LEU A 478 -8.86 8.11 -23.03
CA LEU A 478 -9.55 9.25 -23.62
C LEU A 478 -10.98 9.41 -23.07
N LEU A 479 -11.67 8.31 -22.78
CA LEU A 479 -12.98 8.34 -22.12
C LEU A 479 -12.87 8.83 -20.67
N ASP A 480 -11.83 8.39 -19.96
CA ASP A 480 -11.56 8.81 -18.58
C ASP A 480 -11.07 10.26 -18.47
N ALA A 481 -10.49 10.79 -19.55
CA ALA A 481 -9.96 12.14 -19.61
C ALA A 481 -11.02 13.25 -19.78
N ALA A 482 -12.29 12.86 -20.00
CA ALA A 482 -13.38 13.81 -20.06
C ALA A 482 -13.50 14.56 -18.71
N PRO A 483 -13.59 15.90 -18.70
CA PRO A 483 -13.70 16.70 -17.49
C PRO A 483 -14.90 16.23 -16.71
N THR A 484 -14.60 15.63 -15.56
CA THR A 484 -15.59 15.18 -14.62
C THR A 484 -16.24 16.43 -14.02
N ILE A 485 -17.55 16.56 -14.21
CA ILE A 485 -18.32 17.61 -13.54
C ILE A 485 -18.27 17.29 -12.05
N ARG A 486 -17.55 18.10 -11.28
CA ARG A 486 -17.54 18.04 -9.81
C ARG A 486 -18.70 18.89 -9.32
N SER A 487 -19.70 18.26 -8.73
CA SER A 487 -20.72 18.97 -7.99
C SER A 487 -20.18 19.31 -6.60
N SER A 488 -20.08 20.59 -6.26
CA SER A 488 -19.98 21.01 -4.86
C SER A 488 -21.40 21.30 -4.36
N LEU A 489 -21.68 20.91 -3.12
CA LEU A 489 -22.95 21.20 -2.49
C LEU A 489 -22.71 22.23 -1.40
N THR A 490 -23.27 23.42 -1.56
CA THR A 490 -23.33 24.43 -0.50
C THR A 490 -24.52 24.10 0.38
N VAL A 491 -24.24 23.63 1.59
CA VAL A 491 -25.22 23.20 2.57
C VAL A 491 -25.51 24.35 3.53
N ARG A 492 -26.80 24.69 3.71
CA ARG A 492 -27.27 25.71 4.67
C ARG A 492 -28.01 25.11 5.87
N ALA A 493 -28.61 23.94 5.71
CA ALA A 493 -29.21 23.20 6.81
C ALA A 493 -29.28 21.69 6.53
N VAL A 494 -28.98 20.88 7.55
CA VAL A 494 -29.21 19.44 7.53
C VAL A 494 -30.07 18.99 8.71
N ARG A 495 -30.72 17.83 8.56
CA ARG A 495 -31.43 17.13 9.63
C ARG A 495 -30.93 15.72 9.80
N ASN A 496 -30.93 15.22 11.03
CA ASN A 496 -30.65 13.81 11.30
C ASN A 496 -31.88 12.92 11.00
N GLU A 497 -31.73 11.61 11.16
CA GLU A 497 -32.79 10.60 10.97
C GLU A 497 -34.04 10.82 11.85
N TYR A 498 -33.93 11.56 12.95
CA TYR A 498 -35.05 11.95 13.81
C TYR A 498 -35.69 13.28 13.40
N ASN A 499 -35.36 13.80 12.20
CA ASN A 499 -35.86 15.06 11.66
C ASN A 499 -35.46 16.29 12.51
N VAL A 500 -34.43 16.18 13.35
CA VAL A 500 -33.89 17.29 14.17
C VAL A 500 -32.82 18.02 13.37
N ARG A 501 -32.86 19.36 13.38
CA ARG A 501 -31.87 20.20 12.69
C ARG A 501 -30.53 20.12 13.42
N GLU A 502 -29.48 19.79 12.68
CA GLU A 502 -28.13 19.62 13.21
C GLU A 502 -27.21 20.77 12.76
N PRO A 503 -26.17 21.10 13.54
CA PRO A 503 -25.17 22.07 13.12
C PRO A 503 -24.32 21.48 11.98
N LEU A 504 -24.02 22.29 10.95
CA LEU A 504 -23.44 21.81 9.69
C LEU A 504 -22.00 21.31 9.80
N ASP A 505 -21.26 21.81 10.79
CA ASP A 505 -19.90 21.41 11.12
C ASP A 505 -19.82 20.03 11.81
N ILE A 506 -20.98 19.42 12.07
CA ILE A 506 -21.06 18.02 12.48
C ILE A 506 -20.78 17.08 11.30
N LEU A 507 -20.98 17.53 10.05
CA LEU A 507 -20.79 16.74 8.84
C LEU A 507 -19.31 16.37 8.71
N ALA A 508 -19.03 15.08 8.80
CA ALA A 508 -17.69 14.52 8.68
C ALA A 508 -17.53 13.77 7.35
N ARG A 509 -16.27 13.53 6.98
CA ARG A 509 -15.95 12.60 5.90
C ARG A 509 -16.59 11.23 6.19
N GLY A 510 -17.22 10.66 5.18
CA GLY A 510 -17.93 9.38 5.28
C GLY A 510 -19.41 9.50 5.70
N ASP A 511 -19.86 10.64 6.23
CA ASP A 511 -21.28 10.91 6.42
C ASP A 511 -22.01 10.90 5.07
N THR A 512 -23.29 10.53 5.09
CA THR A 512 -24.11 10.47 3.88
C THR A 512 -25.16 11.56 3.90
N ILE A 513 -25.12 12.46 2.92
CA ILE A 513 -26.17 13.47 2.72
C ILE A 513 -27.16 12.96 1.69
N THR A 514 -28.43 12.95 2.05
CA THR A 514 -29.54 12.66 1.16
C THR A 514 -30.23 13.96 0.76
N VAL A 515 -30.33 14.21 -0.54
CA VAL A 515 -31.10 15.35 -1.07
C VAL A 515 -32.58 14.97 -1.06
N GLY A 516 -33.39 15.73 -0.30
CA GLY A 516 -34.82 15.48 -0.08
C GLY A 516 -35.18 15.13 1.38
N ASP A 517 -36.48 15.19 1.73
CA ASP A 517 -36.98 14.81 3.07
C ASP A 517 -36.94 13.28 3.27
N PHE A 518 -36.70 12.83 4.50
CA PHE A 518 -36.80 11.42 4.90
C PHE A 518 -38.22 10.85 4.70
N SER A 519 -39.24 11.69 4.56
CA SER A 519 -40.68 11.33 4.51
C SER A 519 -41.20 10.61 3.25
N GLY A 520 -40.34 10.14 2.34
CA GLY A 520 -40.72 9.12 1.34
C GLY A 520 -41.09 9.64 -0.05
N ALA A 521 -40.68 10.86 -0.40
CA ALA A 521 -40.79 11.33 -1.78
C ALA A 521 -39.95 10.49 -2.76
N ILE A 522 -40.49 10.35 -3.98
CA ILE A 522 -39.86 9.77 -5.17
C ILE A 522 -38.70 10.73 -5.53
N ASN A 523 -37.49 10.22 -5.79
CA ASN A 523 -36.26 10.97 -6.13
C ASN A 523 -35.24 11.28 -5.00
N LYS A 524 -35.16 10.44 -3.96
CA LYS A 524 -34.05 10.50 -3.00
C LYS A 524 -32.72 10.08 -3.65
N ARG A 525 -31.69 10.92 -3.49
CA ARG A 525 -30.30 10.58 -3.84
C ARG A 525 -29.39 10.85 -2.66
N SER A 526 -28.58 9.85 -2.32
CA SER A 526 -27.67 9.89 -1.20
C SER A 526 -26.23 9.93 -1.69
N TYR A 527 -25.43 10.80 -1.08
CA TYR A 527 -24.05 11.06 -1.44
C TYR A 527 -23.18 10.93 -0.21
N THR A 528 -22.13 10.13 -0.29
CA THR A 528 -21.14 10.07 0.78
C THR A 528 -20.14 11.20 0.64
N LEU A 529 -19.87 11.90 1.74
CA LEU A 529 -18.99 13.06 1.76
C LEU A 529 -17.51 12.66 1.77
N ALA A 530 -16.72 13.22 0.86
CA ALA A 530 -15.26 13.16 0.90
C ALA A 530 -14.66 14.24 1.78
N GLU A 531 -15.21 15.45 1.71
CA GLU A 531 -14.73 16.62 2.43
C GLU A 531 -15.89 17.53 2.82
N THR A 532 -15.73 18.16 3.98
CA THR A 532 -16.59 19.23 4.48
C THR A 532 -15.69 20.44 4.74
N ALA A 533 -16.05 21.60 4.19
CA ALA A 533 -15.42 22.87 4.44
C ALA A 533 -16.43 23.87 5.03
N VAL A 534 -16.04 24.62 6.05
CA VAL A 534 -16.85 25.59 6.78
C VAL A 534 -16.18 26.95 6.65
N ASN A 535 -16.91 27.94 6.15
CA ASN A 535 -16.49 29.33 6.26
C ASN A 535 -16.72 29.78 7.72
N LEU A 536 -15.66 30.14 8.44
CA LEU A 536 -15.76 30.43 9.87
C LEU A 536 -16.44 31.78 10.16
N ILE A 537 -16.57 32.65 9.14
CA ILE A 537 -17.19 33.97 9.26
C ILE A 537 -18.68 33.90 8.91
N SER A 538 -19.02 33.35 7.74
CA SER A 538 -20.42 33.23 7.31
C SER A 538 -21.14 32.05 7.97
N GLY A 539 -20.39 31.02 8.40
CA GLY A 539 -20.93 29.76 8.90
C GLY A 539 -21.46 28.83 7.80
N GLU A 540 -21.27 29.20 6.52
CA GLU A 540 -21.67 28.38 5.38
C GLU A 540 -20.78 27.14 5.27
N VAL A 541 -21.38 26.02 4.90
CA VAL A 541 -20.68 24.75 4.74
C VAL A 541 -20.75 24.31 3.30
N THR A 542 -19.59 24.06 2.71
CA THR A 542 -19.44 23.42 1.40
C THR A 542 -19.08 21.97 1.63
N VAL A 543 -19.74 21.05 0.94
CA VAL A 543 -19.38 19.63 1.00
C VAL A 543 -19.04 19.12 -0.39
N THR A 544 -18.03 18.25 -0.44
CA THR A 544 -17.56 17.60 -1.66
C THR A 544 -17.89 16.10 -1.55
N PRO A 545 -18.69 15.54 -2.46
CA PRO A 545 -18.97 14.10 -2.50
C PRO A 545 -17.75 13.25 -2.89
N GLU A 546 -17.71 11.98 -2.48
CA GLU A 546 -16.66 11.02 -2.88
C GLU A 546 -16.68 10.65 -4.36
N ALA A 547 -17.87 10.61 -4.94
CA ALA A 547 -18.03 10.40 -6.36
C ALA A 547 -18.68 11.65 -6.97
N PRO A 548 -18.24 12.10 -8.15
CA PRO A 548 -18.91 13.18 -8.87
C PRO A 548 -20.40 12.86 -9.01
N ILE A 549 -21.28 13.80 -8.63
CA ILE A 549 -22.72 13.59 -8.81
C ILE A 549 -23.00 13.63 -10.32
N LYS A 550 -23.57 12.55 -10.84
CA LYS A 550 -23.95 12.50 -12.25
C LYS A 550 -25.02 13.56 -12.50
N GLN A 551 -24.84 14.35 -13.56
CA GLN A 551 -25.75 15.44 -13.92
C GLN A 551 -27.22 14.99 -14.03
N LEU A 552 -27.48 13.77 -14.52
CA LEU A 552 -28.81 13.17 -14.60
C LEU A 552 -29.43 12.92 -13.21
N ASP A 553 -28.64 12.44 -12.25
CA ASP A 553 -29.11 12.18 -10.89
C ASP A 553 -29.52 13.47 -10.16
N LEU A 554 -28.85 14.57 -10.52
CA LEU A 554 -29.11 15.91 -10.01
C LEU A 554 -30.41 16.49 -10.57
N TRP A 555 -30.65 16.30 -11.87
CA TRP A 555 -31.86 16.77 -12.55
C TRP A 555 -33.11 16.01 -12.06
N LEU A 556 -32.96 14.71 -11.78
CA LEU A 556 -34.04 13.91 -11.22
C LEU A 556 -34.34 14.28 -9.75
N ALA A 557 -33.37 14.78 -8.98
CA ALA A 557 -33.57 15.14 -7.57
C ALA A 557 -34.18 16.55 -7.37
N GLN A 558 -34.17 17.41 -8.39
CA GLN A 558 -34.73 18.76 -8.36
C GLN A 558 -36.16 18.86 -8.91
N GLY A 559 -36.64 17.83 -9.60
CA GLY A 559 -38.03 17.70 -10.08
C GLY A 559 -38.85 16.82 -9.16
#